data_AF-A0A348YN34-F1
#
_entry.id   AF-A0A348YN34-F1
#
_cell.length_a   1.000
_cell.length_b   1.000
_cell.length_c   1.000
_cell.angle_alpha   90.00
_cell.angle_beta   90.00
_cell.angle_gamma   90.00
#
_symmetry.space_group_name_H-M   'P 1'
#
loop_
_entity.id
_entity.type
_entity.pdbx_description
1 polymer ?
#
loop_
_entity_poly.entity_id
_entity_poly.type
_entity_poly.pdbx_seq_one_letter_code
_entity_poly.pdbx_strand_id
1 'polypeptide(L)'
;MDNSPENRAELLRLAQKIEKEFLPENEDFEGYKYPNELYRLQDSTKYCFRLHRLDLNVIKSVQALFDSSFLNYELRQQNIIGMAVDDATIRLNWADALQRVTKGYKLSSAIGYGLTGEDIAALAALHKKNRYRKKIEDLLEDINYHTESEDFSQGRYEKYLISQKAEQAQELCDESEDDLPQGYRSLLSYQSRLRKALSA
;
A
#
# COMPACT_ATOMS: atom_id res chain seq x y z
N MET A 1 17.42 -10.08 15.34
CA MET A 1 16.65 -9.79 16.55
C MET A 1 16.58 -11.08 17.35
N ASP A 2 16.83 -11.03 18.65
CA ASP A 2 16.74 -12.23 19.50
C ASP A 2 15.28 -12.72 19.53
N ASN A 3 15.07 -14.04 19.48
CA ASN A 3 13.77 -14.68 19.36
C ASN A 3 13.16 -15.01 20.74
N SER A 4 13.50 -14.19 21.75
CA SER A 4 13.02 -14.37 23.11
C SER A 4 11.49 -14.24 23.19
N PRO A 5 10.83 -14.92 24.15
CA PRO A 5 9.39 -14.79 24.35
C PRO A 5 8.93 -13.34 24.56
N GLU A 6 9.73 -12.53 25.27
CA GLU A 6 9.44 -11.13 25.54
C GLU A 6 9.43 -10.29 24.26
N ASN A 7 10.41 -10.50 23.37
CA ASN A 7 10.49 -9.80 22.09
C ASN A 7 9.30 -10.16 21.20
N ARG A 8 8.95 -11.46 21.14
CA ARG A 8 7.79 -11.93 20.36
C ARG A 8 6.48 -11.35 20.87
N ALA A 9 6.30 -11.28 22.20
CA ALA A 9 5.12 -10.68 22.81
C ALA A 9 4.98 -9.19 22.49
N GLU A 10 6.09 -8.44 22.52
CA GLU A 10 6.07 -7.01 22.20
C GLU A 10 5.82 -6.76 20.70
N LEU A 11 6.44 -7.53 19.80
CA LEU A 11 6.16 -7.44 18.37
C LEU A 11 4.68 -7.67 18.06
N LEU A 12 4.08 -8.69 18.68
CA LEU A 12 2.65 -8.97 18.55
C LEU A 12 1.79 -7.84 19.11
N ARG A 13 2.13 -7.30 20.28
CA ARG A 13 1.41 -6.18 20.90
C ARG A 13 1.42 -4.94 20.00
N LEU A 14 2.57 -4.61 19.41
CA LEU A 14 2.69 -3.50 18.48
C LEU A 14 1.85 -3.72 17.22
N ALA A 15 1.92 -4.92 16.62
CA ALA A 15 1.15 -5.26 15.44
C ALA A 15 -0.36 -5.16 15.69
N GLN A 16 -0.84 -5.77 16.78
CA GLN A 16 -2.25 -5.70 17.18
C GLN A 16 -2.72 -4.28 17.47
N LYS A 17 -1.85 -3.43 18.04
CA LYS A 17 -2.18 -2.03 18.30
C LYS A 17 -2.33 -1.25 16.99
N ILE A 18 -1.42 -1.47 16.04
CA ILE A 18 -1.52 -0.85 14.70
C ILE A 18 -2.79 -1.32 13.99
N GLU A 19 -3.05 -2.62 14.01
CA GLU A 19 -4.23 -3.23 13.42
C GLU A 19 -5.52 -2.64 14.01
N LYS A 20 -5.62 -2.60 15.34
CA LYS A 20 -6.80 -2.10 16.04
C LYS A 20 -7.02 -0.60 15.86
N GLU A 21 -5.97 0.21 15.94
CA GLU A 21 -6.09 1.68 15.95
C GLU A 21 -6.20 2.26 14.54
N PHE A 22 -5.63 1.59 13.54
CA PHE A 22 -5.48 2.16 12.20
C PHE A 22 -6.05 1.29 11.08
N LEU A 23 -6.52 0.06 11.31
CA LEU A 23 -7.17 -0.73 10.26
C LEU A 23 -8.71 -0.73 10.41
N PRO A 24 -9.48 -0.84 9.30
CA PRO A 24 -10.93 -0.92 9.35
C PRO A 24 -11.40 -2.21 10.04
N GLU A 25 -12.43 -2.13 10.90
CA GLU A 25 -12.93 -3.24 11.74
C GLU A 25 -13.44 -4.49 10.99
N ASN A 26 -13.63 -4.41 9.67
CA ASN A 26 -14.24 -5.46 8.84
C ASN A 26 -13.33 -5.96 7.70
N GLU A 27 -12.07 -5.50 7.65
CA GLU A 27 -11.08 -6.25 6.89
C GLU A 27 -10.52 -7.30 7.83
N ASP A 28 -11.03 -8.52 7.68
CA ASP A 28 -10.32 -9.68 8.18
C ASP A 28 -8.91 -9.62 7.58
N PHE A 29 -7.92 -9.29 8.40
CA PHE A 29 -6.52 -9.57 8.11
C PHE A 29 -6.31 -11.10 8.19
N GLU A 30 -7.18 -11.87 7.51
CA GLU A 30 -7.06 -13.28 7.24
C GLU A 30 -6.10 -13.44 6.07
N GLY A 31 -4.81 -13.22 6.33
CA GLY A 31 -3.83 -13.25 5.26
C GLY A 31 -2.46 -13.55 5.81
N TYR A 32 -2.07 -14.81 5.68
CA TYR A 32 -0.78 -15.40 6.04
C TYR A 32 -0.67 -15.90 7.48
N LYS A 33 -0.47 -17.22 7.61
CA LYS A 33 0.24 -17.79 8.76
C LYS A 33 1.64 -17.18 8.75
N TYR A 34 1.81 -16.08 9.48
CA TYR A 34 3.10 -15.41 9.52
C TYR A 34 4.14 -16.36 10.13
N PRO A 35 5.30 -16.52 9.49
CA PRO A 35 6.35 -17.38 10.01
C PRO A 35 6.90 -16.88 11.35
N ASN A 36 6.72 -15.60 11.68
CA ASN A 36 6.95 -15.01 13.01
C ASN A 36 6.25 -13.64 13.17
N GLU A 37 6.27 -13.11 14.39
CA GLU A 37 5.63 -11.85 14.78
C GLU A 37 6.26 -10.60 14.14
N LEU A 38 7.54 -10.67 13.74
CA LEU A 38 8.22 -9.56 13.05
C LEU A 38 7.62 -9.33 11.66
N TYR A 39 7.32 -10.41 10.92
CA TYR A 39 6.66 -10.31 9.62
C TYR A 39 5.25 -9.72 9.74
N ARG A 40 4.49 -10.14 10.76
CA ARG A 40 3.17 -9.55 11.03
C ARG A 40 3.29 -8.05 11.29
N LEU A 41 4.19 -7.62 12.16
CA LEU A 41 4.40 -6.20 12.43
C LEU A 41 4.78 -5.41 11.16
N GLN A 42 5.67 -5.97 10.32
CA GLN A 42 6.06 -5.35 9.05
C GLN A 42 4.87 -5.18 8.12
N ASP A 43 4.07 -6.23 7.93
CA ASP A 43 2.94 -6.20 7.01
C ASP A 43 1.81 -5.32 7.52
N SER A 44 1.47 -5.37 8.81
CA SER A 44 0.46 -4.48 9.42
C SER A 44 0.89 -3.01 9.31
N THR A 45 2.18 -2.72 9.48
CA THR A 45 2.72 -1.35 9.31
C THR A 45 2.65 -0.88 7.86
N LYS A 46 3.10 -1.71 6.91
CA LYS A 46 3.02 -1.41 5.46
C LYS A 46 1.58 -1.23 5.01
N TYR A 47 0.69 -2.09 5.47
CA TYR A 47 -0.72 -2.06 5.13
C TYR A 47 -1.41 -0.81 5.69
N CYS A 48 -1.15 -0.48 6.96
CA CYS A 48 -1.57 0.78 7.56
C CYS A 48 -1.12 1.98 6.71
N PHE A 49 0.16 2.09 6.37
CA PHE A 49 0.64 3.22 5.57
C PHE A 49 0.11 3.21 4.13
N ARG A 50 -0.23 2.04 3.59
CA ARG A 50 -0.92 1.92 2.29
C ARG A 50 -2.36 2.44 2.34
N LEU A 51 -3.11 2.14 3.39
CA LEU A 51 -4.47 2.65 3.57
C LEU A 51 -4.45 4.16 3.86
N HIS A 52 -3.51 4.60 4.67
CA HIS A 52 -3.37 5.98 5.12
C HIS A 52 -2.30 6.75 4.36
N ARG A 53 -2.13 6.48 3.04
CA ARG A 53 -1.07 6.97 2.13
C ARG A 53 -0.71 8.46 2.23
N LEU A 54 -1.53 9.28 2.88
CA LEU A 54 -1.39 10.73 3.02
C LEU A 54 -1.60 11.27 4.45
N ASP A 55 -1.90 10.42 5.42
CA ASP A 55 -2.12 10.87 6.79
C ASP A 55 -0.79 10.89 7.55
N LEU A 56 -0.12 12.04 7.49
CA LEU A 56 1.11 12.30 8.25
C LEU A 56 0.91 12.13 9.76
N ASN A 57 -0.31 12.27 10.29
CA ASN A 57 -0.57 12.03 11.70
C ASN A 57 -0.58 10.54 12.02
N VAL A 58 -1.09 9.69 11.12
CA VAL A 58 -0.99 8.22 11.25
C VAL A 58 0.48 7.80 11.20
N ILE A 59 1.26 8.31 10.23
CA ILE A 59 2.70 8.01 10.14
C ILE A 59 3.43 8.40 11.43
N LYS A 60 3.21 9.62 11.93
CA LYS A 60 3.80 10.09 13.20
C LYS A 60 3.35 9.26 14.40
N SER A 61 2.08 8.84 14.44
CA SER A 61 1.54 8.03 15.53
C SER A 61 2.16 6.64 15.55
N VAL A 62 2.25 5.98 14.40
CA VAL A 62 2.95 4.70 14.27
C VAL A 62 4.43 4.86 14.64
N GLN A 63 5.09 5.92 14.18
CA GLN A 63 6.48 6.19 14.55
C GLN A 63 6.66 6.36 16.06
N ALA A 64 5.75 7.06 16.74
CA ALA A 64 5.76 7.20 18.19
C ALA A 64 5.57 5.86 18.92
N LEU A 65 4.77 4.93 18.37
CA LEU A 65 4.62 3.58 18.93
C LEU A 65 5.96 2.83 18.90
N PHE A 66 6.65 2.85 17.76
CA PHE A 66 7.97 2.24 17.63
C PHE A 66 9.01 2.91 18.53
N ASP A 67 8.98 4.24 18.63
CA ASP A 67 9.92 5.00 19.47
C ASP A 67 9.73 4.69 20.96
N SER A 68 8.50 4.40 21.37
CA SER A 68 8.16 4.01 22.74
C SER A 68 8.45 2.54 23.09
N SER A 69 8.76 1.71 22.10
CA SER A 69 9.04 0.28 22.31
C SER A 69 10.45 0.08 22.85
N PHE A 70 10.62 -0.91 23.74
CA PHE A 70 11.95 -1.33 24.17
C PHE A 70 12.77 -1.99 23.04
N LEU A 71 12.13 -2.37 21.94
CA LEU A 71 12.74 -2.91 20.72
C LEU A 71 13.12 -1.83 19.69
N ASN A 72 13.02 -0.54 20.04
CA ASN A 72 13.22 0.57 19.09
C ASN A 72 14.55 0.43 18.32
N TYR A 73 15.65 0.10 19.00
CA TYR A 73 16.95 -0.06 18.35
C TYR A 73 16.91 -1.15 17.28
N GLU A 74 16.43 -2.34 17.59
CA GLU A 74 16.34 -3.46 16.67
C GLU A 74 15.36 -3.18 15.51
N LEU A 75 14.21 -2.56 15.80
CA LEU A 75 13.23 -2.19 14.79
C LEU A 75 13.77 -1.14 13.81
N ARG A 76 14.60 -0.21 14.29
CA ARG A 76 15.32 0.75 13.44
C ARG A 76 16.37 0.06 12.57
N GLN A 77 17.09 -0.92 13.09
CA GLN A 77 18.04 -1.72 12.29
C GLN A 77 17.32 -2.51 11.17
N GLN A 78 16.06 -2.91 11.40
CA GLN A 78 15.22 -3.55 10.39
C GLN A 78 14.55 -2.55 9.42
N ASN A 79 14.73 -1.23 9.64
CA ASN A 79 14.21 -0.15 8.81
C ASN A 79 12.71 -0.24 8.44
N ILE A 80 11.89 -0.78 9.35
CA ILE A 80 10.48 -1.10 9.05
C ILE A 80 9.68 0.16 8.67
N ILE A 81 9.83 1.24 9.44
CA ILE A 81 9.15 2.51 9.18
C ILE A 81 9.67 3.15 7.89
N GLY A 82 10.99 3.16 7.68
CA GLY A 82 11.58 3.76 6.48
C GLY A 82 11.08 3.09 5.20
N MET A 83 11.02 1.75 5.18
CA MET A 83 10.46 1.00 4.06
C MET A 83 9.00 1.35 3.79
N ALA A 84 8.19 1.48 4.84
CA ALA A 84 6.77 1.78 4.68
C ALA A 84 6.53 3.25 4.25
N VAL A 85 7.37 4.19 4.69
CA VAL A 85 7.36 5.59 4.24
C VAL A 85 7.77 5.69 2.76
N ASP A 86 8.81 4.94 2.35
CA ASP A 86 9.23 4.88 0.96
C ASP A 86 8.11 4.32 0.05
N ASP A 87 7.47 3.22 0.46
CA ASP A 87 6.31 2.64 -0.25
C ASP A 87 5.19 3.68 -0.45
N ALA A 88 4.76 4.34 0.63
CA ALA A 88 3.70 5.34 0.60
C ALA A 88 4.08 6.54 -0.29
N THR A 89 5.31 7.02 -0.19
CA THR A 89 5.81 8.16 -0.97
C THR A 89 5.87 7.84 -2.47
N ILE A 90 6.29 6.63 -2.83
CA ILE A 90 6.34 6.17 -4.22
C ILE A 90 4.93 6.12 -4.81
N ARG A 91 4.00 5.48 -4.11
CA ARG A 91 2.62 5.29 -4.60
C ARG A 91 1.82 6.58 -4.64
N LEU A 92 2.17 7.56 -3.80
CA LEU A 92 1.62 8.91 -3.86
C LEU A 92 1.95 9.62 -5.18
N ASN A 93 3.19 9.45 -5.68
CA ASN A 93 3.63 10.13 -6.89
C ASN A 93 4.65 9.30 -7.67
N TRP A 94 4.12 8.35 -8.45
CA TRP A 94 4.91 7.52 -9.36
C TRP A 94 5.79 8.33 -10.31
N ALA A 95 5.34 9.51 -10.74
CA ALA A 95 6.11 10.33 -11.68
C ALA A 95 7.40 10.91 -11.07
N ASP A 96 7.33 11.35 -9.81
CA ASP A 96 8.50 11.84 -9.07
C ASP A 96 9.40 10.67 -8.65
N ALA A 97 8.83 9.56 -8.17
CA ALA A 97 9.60 8.36 -7.85
C ALA A 97 10.41 7.83 -9.05
N LEU A 98 9.77 7.69 -10.21
CA LEU A 98 10.42 7.27 -11.46
C LEU A 98 11.44 8.30 -11.97
N GLN A 99 11.30 9.58 -11.63
CA GLN A 99 12.27 10.61 -11.98
C GLN A 99 13.57 10.44 -11.21
N ARG A 100 13.48 10.12 -9.91
CA ARG A 100 14.62 10.02 -8.98
C ARG A 100 15.51 8.79 -9.22
N VAL A 101 14.96 7.71 -9.76
CA VAL A 101 15.71 6.47 -9.99
C VAL A 101 16.31 6.41 -11.39
N THR A 102 17.50 5.82 -11.53
CA THR A 102 18.11 5.61 -12.86
C THR A 102 17.45 4.47 -13.64
N LYS A 103 16.98 3.44 -12.93
CA LYS A 103 16.33 2.24 -13.46
C LYS A 103 15.07 1.93 -12.65
N GLY A 104 14.06 1.35 -13.30
CA GLY A 104 12.74 1.08 -12.73
C GLY A 104 12.77 0.11 -11.57
N TYR A 105 13.50 -1.00 -11.73
CA TYR A 105 13.59 -2.07 -10.73
C TYR A 105 14.10 -1.59 -9.36
N LYS A 106 14.73 -0.41 -9.29
CA LYS A 106 15.16 0.17 -8.01
C LYS A 106 14.00 0.50 -7.07
N LEU A 107 12.77 0.55 -7.58
CA LEU A 107 11.58 0.78 -6.78
C LEU A 107 10.95 -0.52 -6.25
N SER A 108 11.30 -1.68 -6.79
CA SER A 108 10.62 -2.95 -6.52
C SER A 108 10.63 -3.35 -5.05
N SER A 109 11.79 -3.28 -4.40
CA SER A 109 11.91 -3.64 -2.98
C SER A 109 11.19 -2.65 -2.07
N ALA A 110 11.18 -1.36 -2.44
CA ALA A 110 10.52 -0.31 -1.67
C ALA A 110 9.00 -0.48 -1.69
N ILE A 111 8.43 -0.95 -2.80
CA ILE A 111 6.99 -1.24 -2.90
C ILE A 111 6.62 -2.67 -2.50
N GLY A 112 7.57 -3.47 -2.02
CA GLY A 112 7.34 -4.85 -1.61
C GLY A 112 7.01 -5.80 -2.77
N TYR A 113 7.51 -5.54 -3.97
CA TYR A 113 7.33 -6.37 -5.17
C TYR A 113 5.88 -6.58 -5.60
N GLY A 114 4.96 -5.68 -5.23
CA GLY A 114 3.55 -5.79 -5.59
C GLY A 114 2.91 -4.45 -5.94
N LEU A 115 1.99 -4.46 -6.90
CA LEU A 115 1.21 -3.31 -7.35
C LEU A 115 -0.28 -3.51 -7.09
N THR A 116 -0.98 -2.43 -6.75
CA THR A 116 -2.45 -2.40 -6.78
C THR A 116 -2.95 -2.05 -8.18
N GLY A 117 -4.24 -2.25 -8.44
CA GLY A 117 -4.88 -1.80 -9.68
C GLY A 117 -4.70 -0.30 -9.93
N GLU A 118 -4.76 0.51 -8.87
CA GLU A 118 -4.50 1.96 -8.92
C GLU A 118 -3.08 2.28 -9.38
N ASP A 119 -2.08 1.53 -8.89
CA ASP A 119 -0.69 1.73 -9.31
C ASP A 119 -0.51 1.39 -10.78
N ILE A 120 -1.07 0.25 -11.22
CA ILE A 120 -1.02 -0.16 -12.64
C ILE A 120 -1.69 0.90 -13.52
N ALA A 121 -2.83 1.44 -13.11
CA ALA A 121 -3.51 2.52 -13.82
C ALA A 121 -2.66 3.81 -13.88
N ALA A 122 -2.02 4.19 -12.77
CA ALA A 122 -1.14 5.35 -12.71
C ALA A 122 0.09 5.18 -13.63
N LEU A 123 0.71 4.01 -13.61
CA LEU A 123 1.84 3.65 -14.48
C LEU A 123 1.41 3.63 -15.95
N ALA A 124 0.26 3.04 -16.28
CA ALA A 124 -0.30 3.05 -17.63
C ALA A 124 -0.52 4.49 -18.15
N ALA A 125 -1.06 5.37 -17.31
CA ALA A 125 -1.30 6.77 -17.66
C ALA A 125 0.00 7.54 -17.94
N LEU A 126 1.08 7.26 -17.20
CA LEU A 126 2.40 7.83 -17.44
C LEU A 126 3.03 7.29 -18.73
N HIS A 127 2.95 5.96 -18.93
CA HIS A 127 3.49 5.28 -20.09
C HIS A 127 2.84 5.77 -21.39
N LYS A 128 1.50 5.86 -21.42
CA LYS A 128 0.71 6.39 -22.55
C LYS A 128 1.08 7.82 -22.93
N LYS A 129 1.53 8.63 -21.97
CA LYS A 129 2.04 10.00 -22.18
C LYS A 129 3.51 10.04 -22.61
N ASN A 130 4.10 8.90 -23.01
CA ASN A 130 5.51 8.73 -23.34
C ASN A 130 6.48 9.10 -22.19
N ARG A 131 6.03 9.05 -20.93
CA ARG A 131 6.88 9.36 -19.77
C ARG A 131 7.40 8.08 -19.12
N TYR A 132 8.71 8.05 -18.88
CA TYR A 132 9.40 6.99 -18.12
C TYR A 132 9.21 5.56 -18.66
N ARG A 133 8.83 5.38 -19.93
CA ARG A 133 8.44 4.09 -20.53
C ARG A 133 9.34 2.93 -20.15
N LYS A 134 10.64 3.04 -20.49
CA LYS A 134 11.63 2.02 -20.16
C LYS A 134 11.78 1.73 -18.66
N LYS A 135 11.61 2.73 -17.79
CA LYS A 135 11.66 2.52 -16.33
C LYS A 135 10.39 1.82 -15.84
N ILE A 136 9.25 2.08 -16.46
CA ILE A 136 7.99 1.40 -16.12
C ILE A 136 8.07 -0.06 -16.55
N GLU A 137 8.48 -0.33 -17.78
CA GLU A 137 8.70 -1.71 -18.29
C GLU A 137 9.71 -2.48 -17.43
N ASP A 138 10.87 -1.88 -17.13
CA ASP A 138 11.92 -2.46 -16.27
C ASP A 138 11.43 -2.74 -14.84
N LEU A 139 10.57 -1.88 -14.28
CA LEU A 139 9.92 -2.15 -13.00
C LEU A 139 8.99 -3.35 -13.11
N LEU A 140 8.06 -3.34 -14.07
CA LEU A 140 7.04 -4.38 -14.25
C LEU A 140 7.66 -5.76 -14.47
N GLU A 141 8.74 -5.85 -15.26
CA GLU A 141 9.47 -7.10 -15.48
C GLU A 141 10.12 -7.64 -14.19
N ASP A 142 10.75 -6.76 -13.39
CA ASP A 142 11.42 -7.15 -12.15
C ASP A 142 10.45 -7.71 -11.09
N ILE A 143 9.21 -7.23 -11.09
CA ILE A 143 8.15 -7.69 -10.17
C ILE A 143 7.22 -8.75 -10.79
N ASN A 144 7.56 -9.30 -11.97
CA ASN A 144 6.83 -10.36 -12.69
C ASN A 144 5.47 -9.97 -13.30
N TYR A 145 5.22 -8.69 -13.56
CA TYR A 145 4.05 -8.17 -14.29
C TYR A 145 4.36 -8.12 -15.80
N HIS A 146 4.78 -9.26 -16.36
CA HIS A 146 5.22 -9.36 -17.76
C HIS A 146 4.09 -9.06 -18.76
N THR A 147 2.85 -9.44 -18.44
CA THR A 147 1.70 -9.17 -19.29
C THR A 147 1.40 -7.67 -19.39
N GLU A 148 1.46 -6.95 -18.27
CA GLU A 148 1.31 -5.51 -18.21
C GLU A 148 2.44 -4.80 -18.97
N SER A 149 3.68 -5.25 -18.80
CA SER A 149 4.84 -4.73 -19.54
C SER A 149 4.65 -4.89 -21.05
N GLU A 150 4.28 -6.10 -21.49
CA GLU A 150 4.02 -6.38 -22.90
C GLU A 150 2.89 -5.51 -23.45
N ASP A 151 1.78 -5.40 -22.72
CA ASP A 151 0.65 -4.56 -23.13
C ASP A 151 1.03 -3.10 -23.25
N PHE A 152 1.81 -2.56 -22.30
CA PHE A 152 2.25 -1.18 -22.32
C PHE A 152 3.17 -0.92 -23.52
N SER A 153 4.10 -1.83 -23.80
CA SER A 153 5.01 -1.74 -24.96
C SER A 153 4.25 -1.76 -26.29
N GLN A 154 3.11 -2.46 -26.34
CA GLN A 154 2.23 -2.58 -27.52
C GLN A 154 1.12 -1.52 -27.54
N GLY A 155 1.09 -0.60 -26.56
CA GLY A 155 0.15 0.50 -26.49
C GLY A 155 -1.28 0.13 -26.07
N ARG A 156 -1.48 -1.04 -25.47
CA ARG A 156 -2.77 -1.54 -24.98
C ARG A 156 -3.03 -1.08 -23.55
N TYR A 157 -3.57 0.11 -23.38
CA TYR A 157 -3.81 0.71 -22.06
C TYR A 157 -5.25 0.58 -21.58
N GLU A 158 -6.18 0.27 -22.49
CA GLU A 158 -7.61 0.47 -22.31
C GLU A 158 -8.12 -0.27 -21.06
N LYS A 159 -7.75 -1.54 -20.88
CA LYS A 159 -8.17 -2.34 -19.72
C LYS A 159 -7.65 -1.82 -18.37
N TYR A 160 -6.51 -1.13 -18.37
CA TYR A 160 -5.89 -0.58 -17.14
C TYR A 160 -6.42 0.82 -16.81
N LEU A 161 -6.84 1.58 -17.82
CA LEU A 161 -7.39 2.92 -17.64
C LEU A 161 -8.91 2.92 -17.41
N ILE A 162 -9.60 1.85 -17.79
CA ILE A 162 -11.04 1.65 -17.53
C ILE A 162 -11.31 1.36 -16.06
N SER A 163 -10.38 0.74 -15.31
CA SER A 163 -10.55 0.47 -13.87
C SER A 163 -10.85 1.75 -13.07
N GLN A 164 -10.26 2.89 -13.44
CA GLN A 164 -10.59 4.19 -12.82
C GLN A 164 -12.01 4.67 -13.12
N LYS A 165 -12.57 4.32 -14.29
CA LYS A 165 -13.94 4.72 -14.68
C LYS A 165 -14.99 3.71 -14.23
N ALA A 166 -14.68 2.43 -14.13
CA ALA A 166 -15.61 1.42 -13.64
C ALA A 166 -15.76 1.49 -12.12
N GLU A 167 -14.69 1.69 -11.34
CA GLU A 167 -14.78 1.91 -9.89
C GLU A 167 -15.45 3.26 -9.55
N GLN A 168 -15.35 4.28 -10.41
CA GLN A 168 -16.09 5.54 -10.27
C GLN A 168 -17.51 5.52 -10.89
N ALA A 169 -17.80 4.61 -11.83
CA ALA A 169 -19.14 4.46 -12.42
C ALA A 169 -20.00 3.41 -11.71
N GLN A 170 -19.39 2.56 -10.88
CA GLN A 170 -20.10 1.68 -9.94
C GLN A 170 -20.53 2.44 -8.67
N GLU A 171 -20.24 3.76 -8.59
CA GLU A 171 -20.93 4.74 -7.73
C GLU A 171 -22.19 5.35 -8.41
N LEU A 172 -22.58 4.91 -9.62
CA LEU A 172 -23.65 5.53 -10.41
C LEU A 172 -24.64 4.56 -11.08
N CYS A 173 -24.64 3.27 -10.71
CA CYS A 173 -25.71 2.35 -11.06
C CYS A 173 -26.39 1.86 -9.77
N ASP A 174 -27.69 2.14 -9.66
CA ASP A 174 -28.61 1.65 -8.64
C ASP A 174 -28.57 0.11 -8.56
N GLU A 175 -27.76 -0.43 -7.66
CA GLU A 175 -27.99 -1.75 -7.08
C GLU A 175 -27.95 -1.59 -5.55
N SER A 176 -28.98 -2.11 -4.89
CA SER A 176 -29.29 -1.91 -3.48
C SER A 176 -28.09 -2.16 -2.55
N GLU A 177 -27.85 -1.23 -1.60
CA GLU A 177 -26.86 -1.36 -0.52
C GLU A 177 -26.95 -2.71 0.23
N ASP A 178 -28.10 -3.37 0.16
CA ASP A 178 -28.38 -4.66 0.81
C ASP A 178 -27.64 -5.87 0.21
N ASP A 179 -27.09 -5.77 -1.00
CA ASP A 179 -26.44 -6.90 -1.69
C ASP A 179 -24.90 -6.87 -1.67
N LEU A 180 -24.28 -5.82 -1.10
CA LEU A 180 -22.82 -5.72 -1.01
C LEU A 180 -22.25 -6.56 0.15
N PRO A 181 -21.16 -7.33 -0.07
CA PRO A 181 -20.49 -8.09 0.98
C PRO A 181 -20.02 -7.17 2.12
N GLN A 182 -20.15 -7.65 3.36
CA GLN A 182 -20.08 -6.81 4.57
C GLN A 182 -18.75 -6.04 4.74
N GLY A 183 -17.64 -6.58 4.24
CA GLY A 183 -16.32 -5.91 4.23
C GLY A 183 -16.27 -4.64 3.37
N TYR A 184 -17.01 -4.62 2.24
CA TYR A 184 -17.00 -3.49 1.29
C TYR A 184 -17.82 -2.29 1.79
N ARG A 185 -18.87 -2.50 2.61
CA ARG A 185 -19.67 -1.41 3.22
C ARG A 185 -18.84 -0.53 4.15
N SER A 186 -17.89 -1.14 4.84
CA SER A 186 -16.97 -0.52 5.81
C SER A 186 -15.95 0.40 5.14
N LEU A 187 -15.40 -0.02 4.00
CA LEU A 187 -14.45 0.77 3.19
C LEU A 187 -15.11 2.02 2.61
N LEU A 188 -16.33 1.89 2.05
CA LEU A 188 -17.08 3.03 1.51
C LEU A 188 -17.49 4.04 2.60
N SER A 189 -17.88 3.54 3.77
CA SER A 189 -18.17 4.36 4.96
C SER A 189 -16.93 5.10 5.48
N TYR A 190 -15.77 4.47 5.46
CA TYR A 190 -14.51 5.07 5.88
C TYR A 190 -14.03 6.16 4.90
N GLN A 191 -14.06 5.89 3.60
CA GLN A 191 -13.71 6.85 2.56
C GLN A 191 -14.66 8.06 2.53
N SER A 192 -15.96 7.85 2.74
CA SER A 192 -16.95 8.92 2.84
C SER A 192 -16.72 9.83 4.05
N ARG A 193 -16.33 9.26 5.20
CA ARG A 193 -15.98 10.02 6.41
C ARG A 193 -14.71 10.84 6.22
N LEU A 194 -13.69 10.28 5.57
CA LEU A 194 -12.45 10.99 5.21
C LEU A 194 -12.72 12.17 4.26
N ARG A 195 -13.54 11.98 3.22
CA ARG A 195 -13.91 13.05 2.28
C ARG A 195 -14.63 14.21 3.01
N LYS A 196 -15.54 13.91 3.93
CA LYS A 196 -16.21 14.94 4.77
C LYS A 196 -15.25 15.66 5.72
N ALA A 197 -14.30 14.95 6.32
CA ALA A 197 -13.32 15.56 7.23
C ALA A 197 -12.32 16.48 6.52
N LEU A 198 -12.03 16.21 5.24
CA LEU A 198 -11.12 17.02 4.41
C LEU A 198 -11.81 18.19 3.69
N SER A 199 -13.14 18.28 3.76
CA SER A 199 -13.95 19.37 3.18
C SER A 199 -14.54 20.31 4.23
N ALA A 200 -14.19 20.13 5.50
CA ALA A 200 -14.53 20.97 6.64
C ALA A 200 -13.30 21.73 7.15
#